data_AF-A0A1A8LBX7-F1
#
_entry.id   AF-A0A1A8LBX7-F1
#
_cell.length_a   1.000
_cell.length_b   1.000
_cell.length_c   1.000
_cell.angle_alpha   90.00
_cell.angle_beta   90.00
_cell.angle_gamma   90.00
#
_symmetry.space_group_name_H-M   'P 1'
#
loop_
_entity.id
_entity.type
_entity.pdbx_description
1 polymer ?
#
loop_
_entity_poly.entity_id
_entity_poly.type
_entity_poly.pdbx_seq_one_letter_code
_entity_poly.pdbx_strand_id
1 'polypeptide(L)'
;IKVYRTWILQENPVFMTEPEKTTQEDEVDDSSEQILRSETNCMKELESHGHKRSSSWGRTYSFSSAINRGFLTEDENKDIKAGTQPTLQVFLTNSSNVFLLEPCQDVPKLLENQVEVCKSVLSIYRHMIMEHSMSMQTWEQLLQVLLRITEAVMKRPQENQRKDSFAESLASILFRTIIVAWVRANLCVFISRELWDEQLLQV
;
A
#
# COMPACT_ATOMS: atom_id res chain seq x y z
N ILE A 1 9.66 7.92 4.49
CA ILE A 1 10.65 6.81 4.65
C ILE A 1 10.83 6.40 6.10
N LYS A 2 11.10 7.32 7.05
CA LYS A 2 11.29 6.97 8.49
C LYS A 2 10.16 6.09 9.06
N VAL A 3 8.92 6.43 8.72
CA VAL A 3 7.72 5.66 9.12
C VAL A 3 7.75 4.23 8.59
N TYR A 4 8.00 4.03 7.29
CA TYR A 4 8.16 2.70 6.69
C TYR A 4 9.36 1.92 7.24
N ARG A 5 10.46 2.62 7.58
CA ARG A 5 11.62 2.00 8.23
C ARG A 5 11.24 1.44 9.60
N THR A 6 10.42 2.14 10.36
CA THR A 6 9.92 1.67 11.66
C THR A 6 8.92 0.53 11.49
N TRP A 7 7.97 0.64 10.56
CA TRP A 7 6.91 -0.36 10.38
C TRP A 7 7.40 -1.65 9.76
N ILE A 8 8.28 -1.58 8.76
CA ILE A 8 8.72 -2.77 8.03
C ILE A 8 9.91 -3.45 8.73
N LEU A 9 10.77 -2.70 9.44
CA LEU A 9 12.00 -3.25 10.05
C LEU A 9 11.94 -3.47 11.57
N GLN A 10 10.91 -3.00 12.28
CA GLN A 10 10.87 -3.10 13.76
C GLN A 10 9.60 -3.79 14.27
N GLU A 11 8.45 -3.13 14.19
CA GLU A 11 7.19 -3.67 14.72
C GLU A 11 6.04 -3.39 13.76
N ASN A 12 5.32 -4.44 13.38
CA ASN A 12 4.20 -4.34 12.46
C ASN A 12 3.05 -3.56 13.14
N PRO A 13 2.65 -2.40 12.60
CA PRO A 13 1.53 -1.65 13.14
C PRO A 13 0.23 -2.45 13.03
N VAL A 14 -0.75 -2.16 13.91
CA VAL A 14 -2.03 -2.90 14.00
C VAL A 14 -2.73 -3.01 12.65
N PHE A 15 -2.64 -1.98 11.80
CA PHE A 15 -3.27 -2.02 10.49
C PHE A 15 -2.65 -3.02 9.50
N MET A 16 -1.43 -3.50 9.72
CA MET A 16 -0.80 -4.53 8.88
C MET A 16 -1.19 -5.95 9.28
N THR A 17 -1.94 -6.12 10.37
CA THR A 17 -2.47 -7.44 10.74
C THR A 17 -3.54 -7.88 9.74
N GLU A 18 -3.67 -9.20 9.55
CA GLU A 18 -4.68 -9.75 8.65
C GLU A 18 -6.09 -9.44 9.18
N PRO A 19 -7.03 -9.01 8.32
CA PRO A 19 -8.42 -8.86 8.71
C PRO A 19 -8.98 -10.20 9.16
N GLU A 20 -9.86 -10.16 10.17
CA GLU A 20 -10.53 -11.36 10.65
C GLU A 20 -11.36 -11.94 9.50
N LYS A 21 -11.17 -13.25 9.23
CA LYS A 21 -12.01 -13.95 8.26
C LYS A 21 -13.42 -13.96 8.82
N THR A 22 -14.33 -13.22 8.20
CA THR A 22 -15.76 -13.38 8.46
C THR A 22 -16.15 -14.81 8.09
N THR A 23 -16.18 -15.70 9.07
CA THR A 23 -17.00 -16.91 9.02
C THR A 23 -18.46 -16.45 9.04
N GLN A 24 -18.96 -16.04 7.89
CA GLN A 24 -20.37 -16.20 7.57
C GLN A 24 -20.41 -17.27 6.48
N GLU A 25 -20.58 -18.49 6.98
CA GLU A 25 -21.03 -19.63 6.20
C GLU A 25 -22.31 -19.26 5.47
N ASP A 26 -22.46 -19.83 4.28
CA ASP A 26 -23.67 -19.82 3.47
C ASP A 26 -24.89 -20.28 4.29
N GLU A 27 -25.63 -19.34 4.88
CA GLU A 27 -27.04 -19.53 5.21
C GLU A 27 -27.87 -18.57 4.37
N VAL A 28 -28.42 -19.14 3.30
CA VAL A 28 -29.55 -18.60 2.55
C VAL A 28 -30.72 -18.54 3.53
N ASP A 29 -31.07 -17.36 4.03
CA ASP A 29 -32.39 -17.15 4.65
C ASP A 29 -33.09 -15.92 4.08
N ASP A 30 -34.27 -16.21 3.57
CA ASP A 30 -35.21 -15.34 2.92
C ASP A 30 -35.93 -14.50 3.99
N SER A 31 -35.51 -13.26 4.19
CA SER A 31 -36.25 -12.31 5.04
C SER A 31 -36.09 -10.89 4.53
N SER A 32 -36.59 -10.67 3.31
CA SER A 32 -36.78 -9.35 2.71
C SER A 32 -38.11 -8.68 3.10
N GLU A 33 -38.82 -9.17 4.12
CA GLU A 33 -40.14 -8.64 4.51
C GLU A 33 -40.30 -8.38 6.02
N GLN A 34 -39.48 -7.50 6.63
CA GLN A 34 -39.79 -7.01 7.97
C GLN A 34 -39.31 -5.60 8.33
N ILE A 35 -39.26 -4.66 7.35
CA ILE A 35 -38.96 -3.24 7.62
C ILE A 35 -40.00 -2.30 6.98
N LEU A 36 -41.27 -2.74 6.85
CA LEU A 36 -42.36 -1.91 6.31
C LEU A 36 -43.57 -1.78 7.27
N ARG A 37 -43.41 -2.16 8.54
CA ARG A 37 -44.50 -2.11 9.53
C ARG A 37 -44.05 -1.49 10.85
N SER A 38 -43.78 -0.19 10.85
CA SER A 38 -43.81 0.61 12.10
C SER A 38 -44.06 2.11 11.90
N GLU A 39 -44.20 2.63 10.67
CA GLU A 39 -44.44 4.06 10.45
C GLU A 39 -45.92 4.46 10.43
N THR A 40 -46.75 3.94 11.33
CA THR A 40 -48.14 4.43 11.44
C THR A 40 -48.70 4.33 12.85
N ASN A 41 -48.02 4.93 13.83
CA ASN A 41 -48.73 5.53 14.96
C ASN A 41 -47.80 6.38 15.82
N CYS A 42 -47.96 7.71 15.75
CA CYS A 42 -47.84 8.63 16.90
C CYS A 42 -47.99 10.08 16.41
N MET A 43 -49.20 10.45 15.97
CA MET A 43 -49.67 11.80 16.28
C MET A 43 -50.06 11.81 17.76
N LYS A 44 -49.35 12.59 18.57
CA LYS A 44 -49.88 13.22 19.79
C LYS A 44 -48.98 14.40 20.17
N GLU A 45 -49.56 15.60 20.03
CA GLU A 45 -49.09 16.84 20.64
C GLU A 45 -49.00 16.68 22.16
N LEU A 46 -47.95 17.23 22.78
CA LEU A 46 -48.08 18.12 23.93
C LEU A 46 -46.81 18.95 24.13
N GLU A 47 -47.01 20.24 24.35
CA GLU A 47 -46.04 21.31 24.56
C GLU A 47 -45.27 21.20 25.88
N SER A 48 -44.01 21.64 25.92
CA SER A 48 -43.54 22.75 26.78
C SER A 48 -42.00 22.84 26.94
N HIS A 49 -41.53 24.09 26.89
CA HIS A 49 -40.29 24.66 27.46
C HIS A 49 -38.89 24.21 26.98
N GLY A 50 -38.23 25.16 26.29
CA GLY A 50 -36.77 25.32 26.30
C GLY A 50 -36.12 25.27 24.92
N HIS A 51 -36.00 26.42 24.24
CA HIS A 51 -35.23 26.54 23.01
C HIS A 51 -33.74 26.26 23.26
N LYS A 52 -33.31 25.00 23.10
CA LYS A 52 -31.93 24.72 22.70
C LYS A 52 -31.84 24.91 21.20
N ARG A 53 -31.11 25.95 20.79
CA ARG A 53 -30.75 26.21 19.39
C ARG A 53 -29.92 25.04 18.85
N SER A 54 -30.59 24.08 18.21
CA SER A 54 -29.95 23.18 17.25
C SER A 54 -30.02 23.86 15.89
N SER A 55 -28.96 24.59 15.52
CA SER A 55 -28.80 25.08 14.15
C SER A 55 -28.42 23.93 13.22
N SER A 56 -29.42 23.15 12.82
CA SER A 56 -29.30 22.14 11.75
C SER A 56 -30.15 22.54 10.54
N TRP A 57 -30.31 23.84 10.30
CA TRP A 57 -30.83 24.33 9.02
C TRP A 57 -29.75 24.14 7.95
N GLY A 58 -29.89 23.07 7.17
CA GLY A 58 -29.01 22.76 6.04
C GLY A 58 -28.40 21.36 6.04
N ARG A 59 -28.67 20.52 7.05
CA ARG A 59 -28.20 19.13 7.07
C ARG A 59 -29.36 18.18 6.81
N THR A 60 -29.33 17.48 5.69
CA THR A 60 -30.25 16.38 5.39
C THR A 60 -30.15 15.30 6.46
N TYR A 61 -31.25 14.61 6.74
CA TYR A 61 -31.36 13.56 7.76
C TYR A 61 -30.25 12.49 7.64
N SER A 62 -29.84 12.17 6.40
CA SER A 62 -28.75 11.25 6.10
C SER A 62 -27.39 11.73 6.60
N PHE A 63 -27.11 13.03 6.54
CA PHE A 63 -25.83 13.61 7.00
C PHE A 63 -25.76 13.64 8.53
N SER A 64 -26.85 14.04 9.19
CA SER A 64 -26.93 14.03 10.66
C SER A 64 -26.90 12.61 11.23
N SER A 65 -27.56 11.65 10.57
CA SER A 65 -27.48 10.23 10.94
C SER A 65 -26.09 9.65 10.73
N ALA A 66 -25.40 9.99 9.64
CA ALA A 66 -24.02 9.56 9.40
C ALA A 66 -23.05 10.11 10.46
N ILE A 67 -23.22 11.37 10.88
CA ILE A 67 -22.40 11.96 11.95
C ILE A 67 -22.66 11.30 13.31
N ASN A 68 -23.94 11.08 13.67
CA ASN A 68 -24.27 10.41 14.93
C ASN A 68 -23.81 8.94 14.94
N ARG A 69 -23.91 8.24 13.80
CA ARG A 69 -23.37 6.87 13.65
C ARG A 69 -21.84 6.88 13.71
N GLY A 70 -21.19 7.88 13.13
CA GLY A 70 -19.73 8.07 13.21
C GLY A 70 -19.23 8.25 14.64
N PHE A 71 -19.94 9.03 15.47
CA PHE A 71 -19.58 9.24 16.88
C PHE A 71 -19.79 7.99 17.76
N LEU A 72 -20.81 7.17 17.48
CA LEU A 72 -21.04 5.91 18.19
C LEU A 72 -20.13 4.76 17.72
N THR A 73 -19.46 4.92 16.58
CA THR A 73 -18.53 3.93 15.99
C THR A 73 -17.06 4.34 16.10
N GLU A 74 -16.73 5.41 16.83
CA GLU A 74 -15.33 5.78 17.10
C GLU A 74 -14.57 4.68 17.85
N ASP A 75 -15.26 3.84 18.63
CA ASP A 75 -14.66 2.65 19.24
C ASP A 75 -14.60 1.42 18.31
N GLU A 76 -15.40 1.36 17.25
CA GLU A 76 -15.40 0.26 16.26
C GLU A 76 -14.37 0.47 15.14
N ASN A 77 -13.90 1.70 14.90
CA ASN A 77 -12.86 2.00 13.89
C ASN A 77 -11.43 1.65 14.35
N LYS A 78 -11.25 0.96 15.48
CA LYS A 78 -9.91 0.59 15.99
C LYS A 78 -9.28 -0.62 15.29
N ASP A 79 -10.01 -1.31 14.43
CA ASP A 79 -9.55 -2.52 13.75
C ASP A 79 -9.51 -2.39 12.22
N ILE A 80 -8.99 -1.28 11.68
CA ILE A 80 -8.67 -1.23 10.24
C ILE A 80 -7.44 -2.10 9.99
N LYS A 81 -7.68 -3.39 9.70
CA LYS A 81 -6.68 -4.42 9.39
C LYS A 81 -6.58 -4.58 7.88
N ALA A 82 -5.59 -3.93 7.26
CA ALA A 82 -5.31 -3.97 5.82
C ALA A 82 -4.58 -5.24 5.35
N GLY A 83 -4.04 -6.04 6.28
CA GLY A 83 -3.23 -7.21 5.96
C GLY A 83 -1.78 -6.87 5.60
N THR A 84 -0.90 -7.85 5.83
CA THR A 84 0.54 -7.65 5.61
C THR A 84 0.83 -7.62 4.11
N GLN A 85 0.23 -8.53 3.33
CA GLN A 85 0.47 -8.61 1.89
C GLN A 85 0.06 -7.31 1.17
N PRO A 86 -1.17 -6.78 1.30
CA PRO A 86 -1.58 -5.56 0.61
C PRO A 86 -0.72 -4.36 1.02
N THR A 87 -0.30 -4.29 2.29
CA THR A 87 0.60 -3.21 2.74
C THR A 87 1.96 -3.28 2.07
N LEU A 88 2.55 -4.47 1.95
CA LEU A 88 3.81 -4.67 1.22
C LEU A 88 3.64 -4.29 -0.25
N GLN A 89 2.52 -4.66 -0.88
CA GLN A 89 2.25 -4.33 -2.29
C GLN A 89 2.12 -2.83 -2.54
N VAL A 90 1.40 -2.11 -1.67
CA VAL A 90 1.29 -0.64 -1.74
C VAL A 90 2.64 0.02 -1.53
N PHE A 91 3.44 -0.48 -0.59
CA PHE A 91 4.79 0.02 -0.37
C PHE A 91 5.67 -0.16 -1.61
N LEU A 92 5.65 -1.33 -2.25
CA LEU A 92 6.41 -1.61 -3.47
C LEU A 92 6.05 -0.64 -4.59
N THR A 93 4.76 -0.47 -4.89
CA THR A 93 4.28 0.44 -5.94
C THR A 93 4.65 1.89 -5.66
N ASN A 94 4.50 2.34 -4.42
CA ASN A 94 4.73 3.74 -4.09
C ASN A 94 6.23 4.08 -4.02
N SER A 95 7.01 3.20 -3.40
CA SER A 95 8.44 3.46 -3.18
C SER A 95 9.30 3.28 -4.43
N SER A 96 8.84 2.54 -5.45
CA SER A 96 9.54 2.43 -6.74
C SER A 96 9.62 3.77 -7.49
N ASN A 97 8.68 4.68 -7.28
CA ASN A 97 8.62 5.96 -7.99
C ASN A 97 9.90 6.78 -7.84
N VAL A 98 10.59 6.71 -6.70
CA VAL A 98 11.83 7.49 -6.48
C VAL A 98 12.96 7.12 -7.43
N PHE A 99 12.95 5.90 -7.96
CA PHE A 99 13.91 5.45 -8.97
C PHE A 99 13.49 5.82 -10.40
N LEU A 100 12.19 6.02 -10.62
CA LEU A 100 11.61 6.36 -11.92
C LEU A 100 11.62 7.87 -12.20
N LEU A 101 11.86 8.69 -11.17
CA LEU A 101 12.04 10.14 -11.30
C LEU A 101 13.34 10.45 -12.05
N GLU A 102 13.27 11.39 -12.98
CA GLU A 102 14.45 11.90 -13.69
C GLU A 102 15.44 12.55 -12.71
N PRO A 103 16.71 12.11 -12.67
CA PRO A 103 17.68 12.67 -11.75
C PRO A 103 18.00 14.13 -12.07
N CYS A 104 17.97 15.00 -11.06
CA CYS A 104 18.35 16.41 -11.22
C CYS A 104 19.88 16.54 -11.29
N GLN A 105 20.44 16.58 -12.51
CA GLN A 105 21.89 16.67 -12.73
C GLN A 105 22.47 18.05 -12.39
N ASP A 106 21.65 19.10 -12.46
CA ASP A 106 22.09 20.49 -12.24
C ASP A 106 22.41 20.80 -10.76
N VAL A 107 21.94 19.97 -9.83
CA VAL A 107 22.13 20.16 -8.38
C VAL A 107 22.70 18.90 -7.75
N PRO A 108 24.03 18.78 -7.62
CA PRO A 108 24.69 17.56 -7.12
C PRO A 108 24.18 17.06 -5.77
N LYS A 109 23.81 17.98 -4.87
CA LYS A 109 23.26 17.64 -3.55
C LYS A 109 21.89 16.95 -3.64
N LEU A 110 21.04 17.32 -4.61
CA LEU A 110 19.75 16.68 -4.82
C LEU A 110 19.93 15.27 -5.39
N LEU A 111 20.91 15.09 -6.28
CA LEU A 111 21.29 13.78 -6.80
C LEU A 111 21.78 12.84 -5.69
N GLU A 112 22.67 13.33 -4.82
CA GLU A 112 23.17 12.57 -3.67
C GLU A 112 22.03 12.16 -2.72
N ASN A 113 21.12 13.09 -2.40
CA ASN A 113 19.94 12.79 -1.59
C ASN A 113 19.05 11.72 -2.25
N GLN A 114 18.83 11.78 -3.55
CA GLN A 114 18.05 10.76 -4.28
C GLN A 114 18.73 9.39 -4.20
N VAL A 115 20.06 9.32 -4.35
CA VAL A 115 20.84 8.08 -4.20
C VAL A 115 20.68 7.49 -2.80
N GLU A 116 20.76 8.31 -1.75
CA GLU A 116 20.57 7.86 -0.36
C GLU A 116 19.16 7.31 -0.12
N VAL A 117 18.14 7.96 -0.68
CA VAL A 117 16.76 7.49 -0.61
C VAL A 117 16.60 6.16 -1.35
N CYS A 118 17.16 6.04 -2.56
CA CYS A 118 17.14 4.81 -3.34
C CYS A 118 17.81 3.66 -2.58
N LYS A 119 18.98 3.89 -1.98
CA LYS A 119 19.67 2.90 -1.12
C LYS A 119 18.82 2.50 0.08
N SER A 120 18.13 3.46 0.70
CA SER A 120 17.23 3.20 1.82
C SER A 120 16.04 2.33 1.43
N VAL A 121 15.42 2.60 0.27
CA VAL A 121 14.32 1.76 -0.25
C VAL A 121 14.81 0.36 -0.60
N LEU A 122 15.95 0.22 -1.27
CA LEU A 122 16.56 -1.09 -1.56
C LEU A 122 16.88 -1.87 -0.28
N SER A 123 17.27 -1.19 0.81
CA SER A 123 17.47 -1.85 2.10
C SER A 123 16.17 -2.42 2.67
N ILE A 124 15.04 -1.73 2.48
CA ILE A 124 13.72 -2.23 2.91
C ILE A 124 13.31 -3.41 2.05
N TYR A 125 13.51 -3.35 0.72
CA TYR A 125 13.27 -4.49 -0.17
C TYR A 125 14.09 -5.71 0.23
N ARG A 126 15.37 -5.53 0.58
CA ARG A 126 16.21 -6.64 1.08
C ARG A 126 15.64 -7.27 2.34
N HIS A 127 15.16 -6.46 3.28
CA HIS A 127 14.55 -6.98 4.49
C HIS A 127 13.23 -7.70 4.19
N MET A 128 12.38 -7.17 3.32
CA MET A 128 11.19 -7.88 2.83
C MET A 128 11.55 -9.23 2.21
N ILE A 129 12.56 -9.24 1.33
CA ILE A 129 13.09 -10.45 0.70
C ILE A 129 13.57 -11.40 1.77
N MET A 130 14.30 -10.96 2.80
CA MET A 130 15.00 -11.85 3.73
C MET A 130 14.16 -12.32 4.92
N GLU A 131 13.24 -11.50 5.41
CA GLU A 131 12.64 -11.67 6.74
C GLU A 131 11.12 -11.83 6.68
N HIS A 132 10.46 -11.34 5.62
CA HIS A 132 9.00 -11.46 5.48
C HIS A 132 8.58 -12.65 4.63
N SER A 133 7.53 -13.36 5.06
CA SER A 133 6.82 -14.33 4.22
C SER A 133 5.88 -13.59 3.28
N MET A 134 6.16 -13.66 1.98
CA MET A 134 5.35 -13.01 0.93
C MET A 134 4.54 -14.05 0.14
N SER A 135 3.32 -13.66 -0.25
CA SER A 135 2.49 -14.42 -1.18
C SER A 135 3.12 -14.47 -2.58
N MET A 136 2.68 -15.40 -3.42
CA MET A 136 3.12 -15.49 -4.82
C MET A 136 2.99 -14.15 -5.56
N GLN A 137 1.82 -13.52 -5.45
CA GLN A 137 1.54 -12.23 -6.11
C GLN A 137 2.47 -11.12 -5.62
N THR A 138 2.75 -11.07 -4.31
CA THR A 138 3.66 -10.06 -3.73
C THR A 138 5.11 -10.31 -4.18
N TRP A 139 5.53 -11.57 -4.32
CA TRP A 139 6.84 -11.92 -4.88
C TRP A 139 6.97 -11.50 -6.35
N GLU A 140 5.97 -11.80 -7.17
CA GLU A 140 5.93 -11.42 -8.58
C GLU A 140 6.01 -9.89 -8.73
N GLN A 141 5.21 -9.15 -7.96
CA GLN A 141 5.24 -7.69 -7.97
C GLN A 141 6.61 -7.14 -7.54
N LEU A 142 7.22 -7.68 -6.48
CA LEU A 142 8.55 -7.27 -6.03
C LEU A 142 9.60 -7.48 -7.12
N LEU A 143 9.61 -8.65 -7.76
CA LEU A 143 10.54 -8.95 -8.86
C LEU A 143 10.32 -8.04 -10.05
N GLN A 144 9.05 -7.82 -10.44
CA GLN A 144 8.68 -6.91 -11.51
C GLN A 144 9.14 -5.48 -11.21
N VAL A 145 8.95 -5.00 -9.99
CA VAL A 145 9.42 -3.67 -9.55
C VAL A 145 10.95 -3.59 -9.63
N LEU A 146 11.68 -4.59 -9.14
CA LEU A 146 13.14 -4.60 -9.21
C LEU A 146 13.66 -4.58 -10.65
N LEU A 147 13.04 -5.34 -11.55
CA LEU A 147 13.39 -5.36 -12.97
C LEU A 147 13.10 -4.01 -13.64
N ARG A 148 11.93 -3.42 -13.39
CA ARG A 148 11.59 -2.07 -13.91
C ARG A 148 12.54 -0.99 -13.40
N ILE A 149 12.94 -1.06 -12.14
CA ILE A 149 13.98 -0.17 -11.60
C ILE A 149 15.30 -0.41 -12.32
N THR A 150 15.69 -1.66 -12.55
CA THR A 150 16.91 -2.01 -13.30
C THR A 150 16.88 -1.40 -14.69
N GLU A 151 15.78 -1.55 -15.41
CA GLU A 151 15.56 -0.95 -16.73
C GLU A 151 15.69 0.59 -16.68
N ALA A 152 15.07 1.23 -15.70
CA ALA A 152 15.09 2.69 -15.55
C ALA A 152 16.48 3.23 -15.20
N VAL A 153 17.21 2.55 -14.31
CA VAL A 153 18.53 2.97 -13.82
C VAL A 153 19.65 2.61 -14.80
N MET A 154 19.53 1.50 -15.52
CA MET A 154 20.58 1.01 -16.44
C MET A 154 20.37 1.44 -17.90
N LYS A 155 19.51 2.44 -18.17
CA LYS A 155 19.26 2.94 -19.53
C LYS A 155 20.58 3.18 -20.27
N ARG A 156 20.66 2.71 -21.52
CA ARG A 156 21.86 2.88 -22.36
C ARG A 156 22.22 4.37 -22.39
N PRO A 157 23.45 4.77 -22.03
CA PRO A 157 23.85 6.16 -22.11
C PRO A 157 23.66 6.62 -23.56
N GLN A 158 22.88 7.67 -23.78
CA GLN A 158 22.88 8.31 -25.09
C GLN A 158 24.31 8.71 -25.44
N GLU A 159 24.67 8.59 -26.71
CA GLU A 159 26.02 8.56 -27.29
C GLU A 159 26.97 9.73 -26.92
N ASN A 160 26.54 10.68 -26.09
CA ASN A 160 27.30 11.85 -25.63
C ASN A 160 27.37 12.05 -24.10
N GLN A 161 26.78 11.17 -23.27
CA GLN A 161 26.77 11.32 -21.81
C GLN A 161 27.94 10.55 -21.17
N ARG A 162 28.95 11.29 -20.67
CA ARG A 162 30.01 10.73 -19.81
C ARG A 162 29.39 10.14 -18.54
N LYS A 163 29.69 8.86 -18.26
CA LYS A 163 29.49 8.14 -16.98
C LYS A 163 28.31 8.61 -16.11
N ASP A 164 27.21 7.87 -16.16
CA ASP A 164 26.08 8.05 -15.26
C ASP A 164 26.46 7.66 -13.82
N SER A 165 26.86 8.64 -13.02
CA SER A 165 27.27 8.48 -11.62
C SER A 165 26.13 8.01 -10.72
N PHE A 166 24.87 8.28 -11.10
CA PHE A 166 23.69 7.79 -10.39
C PHE A 166 23.52 6.29 -10.62
N ALA A 167 23.57 5.85 -11.87
CA ALA A 167 23.53 4.44 -12.23
C ALA A 167 24.68 3.65 -11.59
N GLU A 168 25.92 4.17 -11.64
CA GLU A 168 27.10 3.54 -11.05
C GLU A 168 26.94 3.35 -9.52
N SER A 169 26.40 4.36 -8.85
CA SER A 169 26.18 4.33 -7.39
C SER A 169 25.14 3.31 -6.94
N LEU A 170 24.17 2.98 -7.81
CA LEU A 170 23.07 2.06 -7.49
C LEU A 170 23.27 0.66 -8.09
N ALA A 171 24.01 0.51 -9.19
CA ALA A 171 24.16 -0.73 -9.93
C ALA A 171 24.57 -1.91 -9.03
N SER A 172 25.65 -1.75 -8.25
CA SER A 172 26.16 -2.83 -7.40
C SER A 172 25.13 -3.32 -6.36
N ILE A 173 24.47 -2.39 -5.67
CA ILE A 173 23.46 -2.76 -4.66
C ILE A 173 22.20 -3.33 -5.31
N LEU A 174 21.81 -2.81 -6.47
CA LEU A 174 20.63 -3.25 -7.20
C LEU A 174 20.81 -4.67 -7.77
N PHE A 175 21.93 -4.95 -8.44
CA PHE A 175 22.25 -6.29 -8.96
C PHE A 175 22.32 -7.34 -7.85
N ARG A 176 22.93 -6.99 -6.70
CA ARG A 176 22.95 -7.89 -5.55
C ARG A 176 21.54 -8.15 -5.01
N THR A 177 20.64 -7.17 -5.04
CA THR A 177 19.26 -7.35 -4.55
C THR A 177 18.46 -8.23 -5.51
N ILE A 178 18.52 -7.98 -6.82
CA ILE A 178 17.75 -8.74 -7.81
C ILE A 178 18.16 -10.22 -7.86
N ILE A 179 19.46 -10.52 -7.79
CA ILE A 179 19.94 -11.92 -7.79
C ILE A 179 19.45 -12.65 -6.55
N VAL A 180 19.55 -12.04 -5.37
CA VAL A 180 19.08 -12.66 -4.12
C VAL A 180 17.56 -12.85 -4.14
N ALA A 181 16.82 -11.84 -4.60
CA ALA A 181 15.37 -11.93 -4.76
C ALA A 181 14.99 -13.08 -5.68
N TRP A 182 15.65 -13.19 -6.84
CA TRP A 182 15.38 -14.23 -7.82
C TRP A 182 15.64 -15.64 -7.27
N VAL A 183 16.82 -15.87 -6.69
CA VAL A 183 17.18 -17.18 -6.12
C VAL A 183 16.17 -17.57 -5.03
N ARG A 184 15.86 -16.65 -4.11
CA ARG A 184 14.93 -16.94 -3.03
C ARG A 184 13.51 -17.20 -3.53
N ALA A 185 13.03 -16.39 -4.48
CA ALA A 185 11.69 -16.53 -5.00
C ALA A 185 11.49 -17.91 -5.64
N ASN A 186 12.47 -18.41 -6.41
CA ASN A 186 12.45 -19.76 -6.99
C ASN A 186 12.46 -20.90 -5.94
N LEU A 187 12.99 -20.65 -4.74
CA LEU A 187 13.00 -21.62 -3.65
C LEU A 187 11.73 -21.59 -2.79
N CYS A 188 11.02 -20.46 -2.77
CA CYS A 188 9.84 -20.26 -1.91
C CYS A 188 8.52 -20.43 -2.66
N VAL A 189 8.47 -20.10 -3.95
CA VAL A 189 7.23 -20.07 -4.75
C VAL A 189 7.53 -20.48 -6.20
N PHE A 190 6.62 -21.22 -6.84
CA PHE A 190 6.70 -21.45 -8.28
C PHE A 190 6.32 -20.16 -9.02
N ILE A 191 7.29 -19.43 -9.55
CA ILE A 191 7.07 -18.22 -10.33
C ILE A 191 7.09 -18.59 -11.82
N SER A 192 6.08 -18.14 -12.57
CA SER A 192 6.04 -18.37 -14.01
C SER A 192 7.29 -17.81 -14.69
N ARG A 193 7.88 -18.58 -15.61
CA ARG A 193 9.06 -18.14 -16.39
C ARG A 193 8.74 -16.95 -17.29
N GLU A 194 7.48 -16.74 -17.62
CA GLU A 194 6.98 -15.67 -18.50
C GLU A 194 7.34 -14.27 -17.99
N LEU A 195 7.39 -14.05 -16.67
CA LEU A 195 7.74 -12.76 -16.08
C LEU A 195 9.17 -12.32 -16.43
N TRP A 196 10.06 -13.29 -16.61
CA TRP A 196 11.45 -13.07 -16.99
C TRP A 196 11.63 -13.01 -18.50
N ASP A 197 10.91 -13.86 -19.25
CA ASP A 197 10.98 -13.87 -20.71
C ASP A 197 10.48 -12.55 -21.31
N GLU A 198 9.43 -11.94 -20.75
CA GLU A 198 8.93 -10.64 -21.24
C GLU A 198 9.86 -9.45 -20.93
N GLN A 199 10.63 -9.50 -19.84
CA GLN A 199 11.46 -8.36 -19.38
C GLN A 199 12.95 -8.49 -19.68
N LEU A 200 13.50 -9.70 -19.83
CA LEU A 200 14.90 -9.91 -20.23
C LEU A 200 15.10 -9.93 -21.75
N LEU A 201 14.08 -10.30 -22.54
CA LEU A 201 14.18 -10.32 -24.01
C LEU A 201 14.03 -8.93 -24.67
N GLN A 202 13.76 -7.86 -23.90
CA GLN A 202 13.64 -6.48 -24.39
C GLN A 202 14.84 -5.57 -24.07
N VAL A 203 15.90 -6.09 -23.44
CA VAL A 203 17.15 -5.35 -23.10
C VAL A 203 18.27 -5.67 -24.09
#